data_AF-A0AAV1E6Y3-F1
#
_entry.id   AF-A0AAV1E6Y3-F1
#
_cell.length_a   1.000
_cell.length_b   1.000
_cell.length_c   1.000
_cell.angle_alpha   90.00
_cell.angle_beta   90.00
_cell.angle_gamma   90.00
#
_symmetry.space_group_name_H-M   'P 1'
#
loop_
_entity.id
_entity.type
_entity.pdbx_description
1 polymer ?
#
loop_
_entity_poly.entity_id
_entity_poly.type
_entity_poly.pdbx_seq_one_letter_code
_entity_poly.pdbx_strand_id
1 'polypeptide(L)'
;MGDLTAIELTGRDRPGLLSEISAVLANLNFNVVAAEVWTHNRRIACVLYVNDESPCRVANDPSRLSAMQDQLTKILHGCEEGENVAHTNFSANFTHVDRRLHQMLFADRDYENRLLSTETEYDPSCAPKIIIDRCVEKGYSVVTVNCRDRPKLMFDIVCTLTDMQYVVFHAVISSGGPNASQEYYIRHMDGCTLDSTEEKERVIKCLEAAISRRVSEGLRLELCAEDRVGLLSEVTRVLRENGLSVSRAGVKTVGTQALNVFYVTDAWGNPVDIKTIEGLRKEIGQTMMLNVRKAPASAKAPEANRWSKTSFSFGGLLEKLRI
;
A
#
# COMPACT_ATOMS: atom_id res chain seq x y z
N MET A 1 29.27 2.82 -1.32
CA MET A 1 27.83 2.55 -1.29
C MET A 1 27.45 2.25 -2.72
N GLY A 2 26.92 1.06 -3.01
CA GLY A 2 26.59 0.65 -4.38
C GLY A 2 25.48 1.51 -4.98
N ASP A 3 25.45 1.60 -6.31
CA ASP A 3 24.39 2.28 -7.04
C ASP A 3 23.07 1.54 -6.82
N LEU A 4 22.14 2.16 -6.08
CA LEU A 4 20.81 1.63 -5.87
C LEU A 4 19.95 1.93 -7.09
N THR A 5 19.40 0.90 -7.70
CA THR A 5 18.41 1.03 -8.78
C THR A 5 17.01 0.96 -8.17
N ALA A 6 16.17 1.98 -8.40
CA ALA A 6 14.77 1.91 -8.00
C ALA A 6 13.90 1.37 -9.15
N ILE A 7 13.00 0.45 -8.82
CA ILE A 7 12.10 -0.23 -9.75
C ILE A 7 10.67 -0.01 -9.27
N GLU A 8 9.82 0.46 -10.16
CA GLU A 8 8.38 0.58 -9.95
C GLU A 8 7.66 -0.50 -10.76
N LEU A 9 6.78 -1.23 -10.09
CA LEU A 9 5.95 -2.26 -10.72
C LEU A 9 4.47 -1.97 -10.41
N THR A 10 3.65 -1.92 -11.46
CA THR A 10 2.19 -1.95 -11.34
C THR A 10 1.60 -3.07 -12.19
N GLY A 11 0.51 -3.66 -11.73
CA GLY A 11 -0.20 -4.68 -12.49
C GLY A 11 -1.33 -5.34 -11.72
N ARG A 12 -1.83 -6.46 -12.27
CA ARG A 12 -2.83 -7.29 -11.59
C ARG A 12 -2.17 -8.21 -10.58
N ASP A 13 -2.67 -8.14 -9.35
CA ASP A 13 -2.24 -9.01 -8.27
C ASP A 13 -2.81 -10.42 -8.41
N ARG A 14 -2.02 -11.41 -8.03
CA ARG A 14 -2.41 -12.82 -7.95
C ARG A 14 -1.59 -13.53 -6.87
N PRO A 15 -2.14 -14.57 -6.22
CA PRO A 15 -1.40 -15.37 -5.27
C PRO A 15 -0.07 -15.86 -5.86
N GLY A 16 1.04 -15.58 -5.17
CA GLY A 16 2.39 -15.97 -5.59
C GLY A 16 3.12 -14.96 -6.48
N LEU A 17 2.49 -13.87 -6.93
CA LEU A 17 3.14 -12.86 -7.78
C LEU A 17 4.40 -12.26 -7.13
N LEU A 18 4.32 -11.90 -5.85
CA LEU A 18 5.47 -11.35 -5.12
C LEU A 18 6.64 -12.36 -5.04
N SER A 19 6.34 -13.66 -4.99
CA SER A 19 7.35 -14.73 -5.03
C SER A 19 7.98 -14.88 -6.40
N GLU A 20 7.23 -14.67 -7.48
CA GLU A 20 7.77 -14.68 -8.85
C GLU A 20 8.66 -13.47 -9.11
N ILE A 21 8.24 -12.28 -8.66
CA ILE A 21 9.03 -11.04 -8.76
C ILE A 21 10.34 -11.19 -8.00
N SER A 22 10.30 -11.63 -6.75
CA SER A 22 11.49 -11.80 -5.91
C SER A 22 12.44 -12.89 -6.45
N ALA A 23 11.90 -13.95 -7.06
CA ALA A 23 12.68 -14.99 -7.70
C ALA A 23 13.44 -14.48 -8.94
N VAL A 24 12.82 -13.64 -9.78
CA VAL A 24 13.52 -13.00 -10.91
C VAL A 24 14.69 -12.15 -10.43
N LEU A 25 14.47 -11.32 -9.42
CA LEU A 25 15.53 -10.49 -8.84
C LEU A 25 16.68 -11.35 -8.29
N ALA A 26 16.36 -12.42 -7.57
CA ALA A 26 17.35 -13.34 -7.02
C ALA A 26 18.15 -14.09 -8.10
N ASN A 27 17.47 -14.58 -9.15
CA ASN A 27 18.09 -15.29 -10.28
C ASN A 27 19.04 -14.40 -11.08
N LEU A 28 18.76 -13.10 -11.13
CA LEU A 28 19.62 -12.10 -11.76
C LEU A 28 20.65 -11.51 -10.79
N ASN A 29 20.83 -12.07 -9.59
CA ASN A 29 21.76 -11.63 -8.55
C ASN A 29 21.55 -10.18 -8.07
N PHE A 30 20.31 -9.68 -8.13
CA PHE A 30 19.95 -8.42 -7.51
C PHE A 30 19.54 -8.65 -6.05
N ASN A 31 20.19 -7.94 -5.12
CA ASN A 31 19.76 -7.88 -3.73
C ASN A 31 18.69 -6.81 -3.54
N VAL A 32 17.65 -7.10 -2.75
CA VAL A 32 16.59 -6.14 -2.45
C VAL A 32 16.90 -5.44 -1.13
N VAL A 33 17.35 -4.19 -1.21
CA VAL A 33 17.75 -3.38 -0.05
C VAL A 33 16.55 -2.77 0.64
N ALA A 34 15.53 -2.39 -0.13
CA ALA A 34 14.25 -1.96 0.40
C ALA A 34 13.13 -2.27 -0.57
N ALA A 35 11.92 -2.52 -0.06
CA ALA A 35 10.73 -2.67 -0.88
C ALA A 35 9.49 -2.23 -0.11
N GLU A 36 8.56 -1.60 -0.80
CA GLU A 36 7.20 -1.37 -0.31
C GLU A 36 6.21 -1.88 -1.34
N VAL A 37 5.30 -2.76 -0.92
CA VAL A 37 4.34 -3.45 -1.78
C VAL A 37 2.96 -3.29 -1.19
N TRP A 38 2.02 -2.75 -1.97
CA TRP A 38 0.61 -2.63 -1.60
C TRP A 38 -0.26 -3.34 -2.62
N THR A 39 -1.28 -4.05 -2.15
CA THR A 39 -2.30 -4.62 -3.00
C THR A 39 -3.69 -4.14 -2.60
N HIS A 40 -4.54 -3.87 -3.58
CA HIS A 40 -5.93 -3.46 -3.38
C HIS A 40 -6.75 -3.82 -4.62
N ASN A 41 -7.96 -4.36 -4.45
CA ASN A 41 -8.86 -4.73 -5.56
C ASN A 41 -8.20 -5.52 -6.71
N ARG A 42 -7.37 -6.53 -6.36
CA ARG A 42 -6.58 -7.33 -7.31
C ARG A 42 -5.59 -6.51 -8.16
N ARG A 43 -5.18 -5.34 -7.69
CA ARG A 43 -4.08 -4.55 -8.24
C ARG A 43 -2.91 -4.56 -7.26
N ILE A 44 -1.70 -4.50 -7.79
CA ILE A 44 -0.47 -4.39 -7.02
C ILE A 44 0.29 -3.14 -7.45
N ALA A 45 0.84 -2.43 -6.48
CA ALA A 45 1.87 -1.42 -6.70
C ALA A 45 3.06 -1.74 -5.79
N CYS A 46 4.25 -1.70 -6.39
CA CYS A 46 5.48 -2.10 -5.72
C CYS A 46 6.61 -1.13 -6.11
N VAL A 47 7.32 -0.63 -5.09
CA VAL A 47 8.55 0.14 -5.27
C VAL A 47 9.68 -0.63 -4.61
N LEU A 48 10.68 -1.02 -5.39
CA LEU A 48 11.84 -1.81 -4.96
C LEU A 48 13.12 -0.97 -5.13
N TYR A 49 14.02 -1.07 -4.17
CA TYR A 49 15.39 -0.56 -4.27
C TYR A 49 16.32 -1.77 -4.28
N VAL A 50 17.00 -1.97 -5.40
CA VAL A 50 17.87 -3.12 -5.61
C VAL A 50 19.33 -2.70 -5.78
N ASN A 51 20.24 -3.55 -5.30
CA ASN A 51 21.67 -3.45 -5.57
C ASN A 51 22.11 -4.65 -6.41
N ASP A 52 23.01 -4.41 -7.36
CA ASP A 52 23.63 -5.48 -8.15
C ASP A 52 24.82 -6.07 -7.37
N GLU A 53 24.67 -7.30 -6.87
CA GLU A 53 25.69 -8.02 -6.11
C GLU A 53 26.48 -9.02 -6.99
N SER A 54 26.41 -8.89 -8.30
CA SER A 54 27.17 -9.75 -9.20
C SER A 54 28.70 -9.59 -9.00
N PRO A 55 29.47 -10.70 -9.10
CA PRO A 55 30.94 -10.66 -8.93
C PRO A 55 31.63 -9.83 -10.02
N CYS A 56 30.99 -9.65 -11.17
CA CYS A 56 31.45 -8.78 -12.24
C CYS A 56 30.85 -7.38 -12.02
N ARG A 57 31.52 -6.57 -11.19
CA ARG A 57 31.13 -5.17 -10.87
C ARG A 57 31.32 -4.20 -12.04
N VAL A 58 30.90 -4.58 -13.24
CA VAL A 58 30.69 -3.59 -14.31
C VAL A 58 29.37 -2.92 -13.95
N ALA A 59 29.48 -1.80 -13.25
CA ALA A 59 28.35 -1.00 -12.79
C ALA A 59 27.30 -0.86 -13.91
N ASN A 60 26.07 -1.25 -13.62
CA ASN A 60 24.91 -1.03 -14.49
C ASN A 60 25.10 -1.50 -15.94
N ASP A 61 25.37 -2.79 -16.15
CA ASP A 61 25.24 -3.36 -17.50
C ASP A 61 23.80 -3.16 -17.99
N PRO A 62 23.57 -2.29 -19.00
CA PRO A 62 22.23 -1.99 -19.48
C PRO A 62 21.52 -3.23 -20.04
N SER A 63 22.28 -4.24 -20.46
CA SER A 63 21.71 -5.50 -20.93
C SER A 63 21.02 -6.30 -19.81
N ARG A 64 21.56 -6.25 -18.58
CA ARG A 64 20.97 -6.94 -17.42
C ARG A 64 19.74 -6.22 -16.88
N LEU A 65 19.77 -4.89 -16.85
CA LEU A 65 18.59 -4.09 -16.51
C LEU A 65 17.47 -4.31 -17.53
N SER A 66 17.80 -4.37 -18.83
CA SER A 66 16.84 -4.72 -19.89
C SER A 66 16.29 -6.13 -19.71
N ALA A 67 17.15 -7.13 -19.45
CA ALA A 67 16.70 -8.50 -19.22
C ALA A 67 15.78 -8.62 -17.99
N MET A 68 16.09 -7.90 -16.92
CA MET A 68 15.24 -7.80 -15.74
C MET A 68 13.89 -7.16 -16.08
N GLN A 69 13.90 -6.03 -16.80
CA GLN A 69 12.69 -5.34 -17.25
C GLN A 69 11.79 -6.25 -18.08
N ASP A 70 12.37 -6.98 -19.03
CA ASP A 70 11.64 -7.89 -19.91
C ASP A 70 11.01 -9.06 -19.12
N GLN A 71 11.75 -9.64 -18.17
CA GLN A 71 11.24 -10.74 -17.35
C GLN A 71 10.13 -10.27 -16.39
N LEU A 72 10.31 -9.12 -15.74
CA LEU A 72 9.29 -8.56 -14.84
C LEU A 72 8.03 -8.17 -15.60
N THR A 73 8.17 -7.56 -16.79
CA THR A 73 7.03 -7.18 -17.64
C THR A 73 6.22 -8.41 -18.07
N LYS A 74 6.89 -9.51 -18.45
CA LYS A 74 6.22 -10.78 -18.79
C LYS A 74 5.42 -11.36 -17.61
N ILE A 75 5.97 -11.31 -16.40
CA ILE A 75 5.31 -11.82 -15.19
C ILE A 75 4.08 -10.97 -14.82
N LEU A 76 4.16 -9.65 -14.98
CA LEU A 76 3.08 -8.74 -14.63
C LEU A 76 1.92 -8.79 -15.64
N HIS A 77 2.20 -9.02 -16.93
CA HIS A 77 1.15 -9.17 -17.94
C HIS A 77 0.34 -10.47 -17.76
N GLY A 78 0.97 -11.57 -17.35
CA GLY A 78 0.32 -12.88 -17.32
C GLY A 78 -0.13 -13.35 -18.72
N CYS A 79 -0.79 -14.52 -18.82
CA CYS A 79 -1.26 -15.07 -20.11
C CYS A 79 -2.52 -14.39 -20.68
N GLU A 80 -3.04 -13.32 -20.07
CA GLU A 80 -4.30 -12.72 -20.50
C GLU A 80 -4.06 -11.43 -21.30
N GLU A 81 -4.36 -11.51 -22.59
CA GLU A 81 -4.44 -10.38 -23.51
C GLU A 81 -5.59 -9.45 -23.09
N GLY A 82 -5.26 -8.37 -22.40
CA GLY A 82 -6.18 -7.28 -22.10
C GLY A 82 -5.42 -5.99 -21.87
N GLU A 83 -6.06 -4.86 -22.14
CA GLU A 83 -5.54 -3.47 -22.08
C GLU A 83 -5.11 -3.00 -20.66
N ASN A 84 -4.68 -3.90 -19.78
CA ASN A 84 -4.05 -3.54 -18.51
C ASN A 84 -2.55 -3.42 -18.74
N VAL A 85 -2.07 -2.19 -18.82
CA VAL A 85 -0.66 -1.89 -19.06
C VAL A 85 0.11 -2.14 -17.76
N ALA A 86 0.82 -3.27 -17.70
CA ALA A 86 1.81 -3.47 -16.63
C ALA A 86 2.98 -2.53 -16.87
N HIS A 87 3.34 -1.72 -15.88
CA HIS A 87 4.44 -0.77 -16.00
C HIS A 87 5.62 -1.22 -15.16
N THR A 88 6.79 -1.23 -15.81
CA THR A 88 8.11 -1.39 -15.20
C THR A 88 8.89 -0.09 -15.44
N ASN A 89 8.93 0.80 -14.45
CA ASN A 89 9.69 2.05 -14.57
C ASN A 89 10.94 1.99 -13.68
N PHE A 90 12.06 2.45 -14.22
CA PHE A 90 13.30 2.65 -13.49
C PHE A 90 13.49 4.15 -13.30
N SER A 91 13.46 4.63 -12.06
CA SER A 91 13.57 6.06 -11.75
C SER A 91 14.58 6.32 -10.65
N ALA A 92 15.13 7.53 -10.59
CA ALA A 92 15.96 7.97 -9.49
C ALA A 92 15.12 8.41 -8.27
N ASN A 93 15.48 7.87 -7.11
CA ASN A 93 15.14 8.27 -5.73
C ASN A 93 13.84 9.06 -5.47
N PHE A 94 12.89 8.42 -4.79
CA PHE A 94 11.70 9.07 -4.26
C PHE A 94 11.90 9.57 -2.84
N THR A 95 11.54 10.82 -2.56
CA THR A 95 11.51 11.35 -1.18
C THR A 95 10.37 10.73 -0.35
N HIS A 96 9.26 10.32 -0.99
CA HIS A 96 8.10 9.71 -0.32
C HIS A 96 7.53 8.50 -1.07
N VAL A 97 8.04 7.30 -0.80
CA VAL A 97 7.55 6.02 -1.38
C VAL A 97 6.04 5.84 -1.20
N ASP A 98 5.54 6.18 -0.01
CA ASP A 98 4.12 6.17 0.33
C ASP A 98 3.25 7.00 -0.64
N ARG A 99 3.71 8.20 -1.02
CA ARG A 99 3.00 9.08 -1.97
C ARG A 99 3.01 8.46 -3.36
N ARG A 100 4.14 7.87 -3.76
CA ARG A 100 4.31 7.29 -5.08
C ARG A 100 3.41 6.06 -5.28
N LEU A 101 3.30 5.19 -4.27
CA LEU A 101 2.38 4.04 -4.29
C LEU A 101 0.91 4.47 -4.44
N HIS A 102 0.51 5.59 -3.80
CA HIS A 102 -0.82 6.17 -4.00
C HIS A 102 -1.07 6.57 -5.45
N GLN A 103 -0.11 7.27 -6.06
CA GLN A 103 -0.21 7.70 -7.46
C GLN A 103 -0.26 6.51 -8.42
N MET A 104 0.54 5.48 -8.16
CA MET A 104 0.59 4.25 -8.96
C MET A 104 -0.75 3.52 -8.95
N LEU A 105 -1.32 3.28 -7.77
CA LEU A 105 -2.62 2.60 -7.64
C LEU A 105 -3.78 3.43 -8.20
N PHE A 106 -3.75 4.75 -7.98
CA PHE A 106 -4.75 5.66 -8.54
C PHE A 106 -4.70 5.68 -10.07
N ALA A 107 -3.51 5.73 -10.67
CA ALA A 107 -3.33 5.69 -12.12
C ALA A 107 -3.80 4.36 -12.73
N ASP A 108 -3.60 3.25 -12.01
CA ASP A 108 -4.07 1.91 -12.38
C ASP A 108 -5.57 1.66 -12.12
N ARG A 109 -6.26 2.69 -11.58
CA ARG A 109 -7.71 2.73 -11.32
C ARG A 109 -8.19 1.61 -10.40
N ASP A 110 -7.44 1.34 -9.33
CA ASP A 110 -7.81 0.36 -8.30
C ASP A 110 -9.18 0.67 -7.62
N TYR A 111 -9.64 1.92 -7.68
CA TYR A 111 -10.95 2.36 -7.19
C TYR A 111 -12.13 1.99 -8.11
N GLU A 112 -11.86 1.60 -9.36
CA GLU A 112 -12.91 1.13 -10.27
C GLU A 112 -13.21 -0.33 -9.94
N ASN A 113 -14.28 -0.57 -9.17
CA ASN A 113 -14.76 -1.92 -8.90
C ASN A 113 -15.36 -2.51 -10.19
N ARG A 114 -14.51 -3.11 -11.03
CA ARG A 114 -14.94 -3.88 -12.20
C ARG A 114 -15.65 -5.13 -11.71
N LEU A 115 -16.99 -5.02 -11.59
CA LEU A 115 -18.00 -6.08 -11.65
C LEU A 115 -17.39 -7.48 -11.56
N LEU A 116 -17.42 -8.09 -10.35
CA LEU A 116 -17.26 -9.52 -9.99
C LEU A 116 -16.45 -9.71 -8.69
N SER A 117 -16.93 -9.13 -7.60
CA SER A 117 -16.67 -9.68 -6.27
C SER A 117 -18.02 -10.04 -5.67
N THR A 118 -18.42 -11.29 -5.91
CA THR A 118 -19.19 -12.09 -4.97
C THR A 118 -18.68 -11.77 -3.56
N GLU A 119 -19.57 -11.24 -2.74
CA GLU A 119 -19.59 -11.42 -1.28
C GLU A 119 -18.21 -11.66 -0.64
N THR A 120 -17.35 -10.64 -0.63
CA THR A 120 -16.38 -10.57 0.46
C THR A 120 -17.13 -9.87 1.57
N GLU A 121 -17.50 -10.62 2.61
CA GLU A 121 -18.08 -10.09 3.85
C GLU A 121 -17.04 -9.17 4.52
N TYR A 122 -16.87 -7.97 3.98
CA TYR A 122 -16.35 -6.86 4.77
C TYR A 122 -17.32 -6.70 5.93
N ASP A 123 -16.82 -6.70 7.17
CA ASP A 123 -17.63 -6.23 8.29
C ASP A 123 -18.10 -4.81 7.96
N PRO A 124 -19.39 -4.58 7.66
CA PRO A 124 -19.89 -3.30 7.19
C PRO A 124 -19.70 -2.20 8.25
N SER A 125 -19.36 -2.57 9.49
CA SER A 125 -19.03 -1.62 10.57
C SER A 125 -17.65 -0.96 10.42
N CYS A 126 -16.76 -1.50 9.58
CA CYS A 126 -15.40 -0.98 9.39
C CYS A 126 -15.25 -0.11 8.13
N ALA A 127 -16.26 -0.11 7.25
CA ALA A 127 -16.24 0.67 6.02
C ALA A 127 -16.26 2.19 6.33
N PRO A 128 -15.44 2.99 5.64
CA PRO A 128 -15.45 4.43 5.81
C PRO A 128 -16.79 5.02 5.33
N LYS A 129 -17.40 5.87 6.16
CA LYS A 129 -18.59 6.62 5.78
C LYS A 129 -18.16 7.99 5.25
N ILE A 130 -18.41 8.23 3.97
CA ILE A 130 -18.03 9.47 3.29
C ILE A 130 -19.29 10.22 2.85
N ILE A 131 -19.39 11.48 3.25
CA ILE A 131 -20.50 12.37 2.92
C ILE A 131 -19.93 13.58 2.20
N ILE A 132 -20.56 13.99 1.10
CA ILE A 132 -20.15 15.18 0.34
C ILE A 132 -21.31 16.17 0.31
N ASP A 133 -21.14 17.26 1.05
CA ASP A 133 -22.10 18.35 1.16
C ASP A 133 -21.63 19.58 0.38
N ARG A 134 -22.58 20.41 -0.03
CA ARG A 134 -22.30 21.67 -0.73
C ARG A 134 -22.43 22.85 0.23
N CYS A 135 -21.36 23.63 0.37
CA CYS A 135 -21.39 24.90 1.07
C CYS A 135 -21.52 26.04 0.04
N VAL A 136 -22.78 26.39 -0.27
CA VAL A 136 -23.10 27.39 -1.32
C VAL A 136 -22.56 28.78 -0.96
N GLU A 137 -22.61 29.17 0.31
CA GLU A 137 -22.22 30.51 0.77
C GLU A 137 -20.73 30.84 0.55
N LYS A 138 -19.87 29.82 0.55
CA LYS A 138 -18.41 29.99 0.41
C LYS A 138 -17.84 29.38 -0.87
N GLY A 139 -18.69 28.80 -1.72
CA GLY A 139 -18.28 28.13 -2.96
C GLY A 139 -17.31 26.97 -2.72
N TYR A 140 -17.54 26.16 -1.69
CA TYR A 140 -16.75 24.96 -1.37
C TYR A 140 -17.63 23.72 -1.36
N SER A 141 -17.01 22.58 -1.65
CA SER A 141 -17.55 21.27 -1.32
C SER A 141 -16.93 20.79 -0.01
N VAL A 142 -17.75 20.22 0.87
CA VAL A 142 -17.31 19.70 2.16
C VAL A 142 -17.34 18.18 2.09
N VAL A 143 -16.18 17.55 2.24
CA VAL A 143 -16.04 16.10 2.31
C VAL A 143 -15.85 15.70 3.75
N THR A 144 -16.83 14.99 4.30
CA THR A 144 -16.80 14.46 5.67
C THR A 144 -16.49 12.98 5.62
N VAL A 145 -15.38 12.57 6.22
CA VAL A 145 -14.90 11.18 6.28
C VAL A 145 -14.94 10.72 7.72
N ASN A 146 -15.74 9.68 7.98
CA ASN A 146 -15.81 9.01 9.28
C ASN A 146 -15.37 7.55 9.14
N CYS A 147 -14.29 7.17 9.81
CA CYS A 147 -13.77 5.81 9.75
C CYS A 147 -12.95 5.48 11.00
N ARG A 148 -12.45 4.23 11.09
CA ARG A 148 -11.52 3.83 12.15
C ARG A 148 -10.24 4.67 12.06
N ASP A 149 -9.82 5.23 13.19
CA ASP A 149 -8.60 6.02 13.25
C ASP A 149 -7.38 5.14 13.07
N ARG A 150 -6.40 5.63 12.31
CA ARG A 150 -5.13 4.96 12.10
C ARG A 150 -4.04 5.95 11.68
N PRO A 151 -2.77 5.60 11.91
CA PRO A 151 -1.65 6.36 11.38
C PRO A 151 -1.80 6.60 9.87
N LYS A 152 -1.45 7.82 9.43
CA LYS A 152 -1.46 8.27 8.03
C LYS A 152 -2.84 8.35 7.36
N LEU A 153 -3.95 8.24 8.11
CA LEU A 153 -5.30 8.40 7.54
C LEU A 153 -5.49 9.75 6.82
N MET A 154 -5.15 10.86 7.50
CA MET A 154 -5.19 12.21 6.89
C MET A 154 -4.30 12.30 5.63
N PHE A 155 -3.11 11.72 5.69
CA PHE A 155 -2.17 11.72 4.57
C PHE A 155 -2.78 11.03 3.35
N ASP A 156 -3.42 9.88 3.53
CA ASP A 156 -4.04 9.14 2.44
C ASP A 156 -5.19 9.96 1.81
N ILE A 157 -6.05 10.57 2.63
CA ILE A 157 -7.17 11.41 2.16
C ILE A 157 -6.65 12.61 1.35
N VAL A 158 -5.67 13.35 1.90
CA VAL A 158 -5.12 14.54 1.23
C VAL A 158 -4.40 14.16 -0.07
N CYS A 159 -3.67 13.04 -0.09
CA CYS A 159 -3.04 12.53 -1.30
C CYS A 159 -4.07 12.26 -2.39
N THR A 160 -5.17 11.57 -2.06
CA THR A 160 -6.24 11.28 -3.01
C THR A 160 -6.91 12.54 -3.54
N LEU A 161 -7.27 13.47 -2.66
CA LEU A 161 -7.86 14.75 -3.07
C LEU A 161 -6.93 15.50 -4.01
N THR A 162 -5.63 15.51 -3.71
CA THR A 162 -4.61 16.16 -4.54
C THR A 162 -4.45 15.46 -5.91
N ASP A 163 -4.43 14.12 -5.95
CA ASP A 163 -4.36 13.34 -7.20
C ASP A 163 -5.58 13.58 -8.09
N MET A 164 -6.74 13.81 -7.47
CA MET A 164 -7.97 14.19 -8.13
C MET A 164 -8.06 15.71 -8.43
N GLN A 165 -6.97 16.45 -8.27
CA GLN A 165 -6.88 17.90 -8.55
C GLN A 165 -7.82 18.77 -7.70
N TYR A 166 -8.10 18.37 -6.47
CA TYR A 166 -8.78 19.21 -5.47
C TYR A 166 -7.79 19.93 -4.58
N VAL A 167 -8.05 21.20 -4.33
CA VAL A 167 -7.36 22.03 -3.36
C VAL A 167 -8.10 21.97 -2.03
N VAL A 168 -7.41 21.59 -0.97
CA VAL A 168 -7.92 21.62 0.40
C VAL A 168 -7.62 22.99 1.02
N PHE A 169 -8.66 23.79 1.24
CA PHE A 169 -8.53 25.13 1.85
C PHE A 169 -8.50 25.07 3.37
N HIS A 170 -9.35 24.21 3.92
CA HIS A 170 -9.52 24.04 5.34
C HIS A 170 -9.80 22.59 5.66
N ALA A 171 -9.29 22.12 6.79
CA ALA A 171 -9.64 20.81 7.30
C ALA A 171 -9.87 20.89 8.81
N VAL A 172 -10.91 20.19 9.29
CA VAL A 172 -11.21 19.99 10.70
C VAL A 172 -11.04 18.51 10.99
N ILE A 173 -10.13 18.18 11.89
CA ILE A 173 -9.74 16.79 12.13
C ILE A 173 -9.91 16.51 13.61
N SER A 174 -10.74 15.51 13.90
CA SER A 174 -11.07 15.07 15.25
C SER A 174 -10.84 13.57 15.37
N SER A 175 -10.02 13.16 16.33
CA SER A 175 -9.89 11.76 16.73
C SER A 175 -10.65 11.53 18.03
N GLY A 176 -11.53 10.54 18.03
CA GLY A 176 -12.40 10.17 19.13
C GLY A 176 -12.31 8.68 19.43
N GLY A 177 -11.28 8.29 20.20
CA GLY A 177 -11.05 6.88 20.55
C GLY A 177 -10.63 6.06 19.33
N PRO A 178 -11.33 4.96 19.00
CA PRO A 178 -10.98 4.13 17.85
C PRO A 178 -11.39 4.74 16.49
N ASN A 179 -12.10 5.86 16.47
CA ASN A 179 -12.66 6.45 15.25
C ASN A 179 -12.12 7.86 15.04
N ALA A 180 -11.94 8.24 13.77
CA ALA A 180 -11.62 9.58 13.34
C ALA A 180 -12.77 10.15 12.50
N SER A 181 -13.02 11.44 12.69
CA SER A 181 -13.92 12.25 11.88
C SER A 181 -13.13 13.42 11.30
N GLN A 182 -13.14 13.53 9.98
CA GLN A 182 -12.34 14.52 9.25
C GLN A 182 -13.23 15.23 8.23
N GLU A 183 -13.28 16.55 8.29
CA GLU A 183 -14.03 17.40 7.38
C GLU A 183 -13.06 18.21 6.54
N TYR A 184 -13.15 18.10 5.22
CA TYR A 184 -12.29 18.78 4.26
C TYR A 184 -13.09 19.73 3.39
N TYR A 185 -12.71 21.00 3.40
CA TYR A 185 -13.28 22.04 2.55
C TYR A 185 -12.44 22.13 1.29
N ILE A 186 -13.01 21.65 0.19
CA ILE A 186 -12.31 21.48 -1.09
C ILE A 186 -12.94 22.30 -2.21
N ARG A 187 -12.11 22.62 -3.19
CA ARG A 187 -12.52 23.14 -4.51
C ARG A 187 -11.66 22.49 -5.57
N HIS A 188 -12.23 22.20 -6.73
CA HIS A 188 -11.42 21.69 -7.83
C HIS A 188 -10.50 22.79 -8.37
N MET A 189 -9.38 22.41 -8.99
CA MET A 189 -8.37 23.36 -9.51
C MET A 189 -8.91 24.27 -10.61
N ASP A 190 -9.98 23.88 -11.32
CA ASP A 190 -10.70 24.72 -12.28
C ASP A 190 -11.65 25.74 -11.63
N GLY A 191 -11.79 25.71 -10.31
CA GLY A 191 -12.68 26.58 -9.53
C GLY A 191 -14.09 26.02 -9.33
N CYS A 192 -14.43 24.88 -9.92
CA CYS A 192 -15.75 24.26 -9.80
C CYS A 192 -15.94 23.54 -8.45
N THR A 193 -17.20 23.43 -8.03
CA THR A 193 -17.62 22.59 -6.89
C THR A 193 -18.11 21.23 -7.38
N LEU A 194 -18.08 20.23 -6.49
CA LEU A 194 -18.66 18.90 -6.73
C LEU A 194 -20.18 18.99 -6.84
N ASP A 195 -20.68 19.25 -8.04
CA ASP A 195 -22.09 19.45 -8.32
C ASP A 195 -22.73 18.21 -8.94
N SER A 196 -22.00 17.50 -9.80
CA SER A 196 -22.48 16.28 -10.45
C SER A 196 -22.47 15.08 -9.50
N THR A 197 -23.44 14.18 -9.65
CA THR A 197 -23.49 12.92 -8.89
C THR A 197 -22.35 11.99 -9.25
N GLU A 198 -21.90 12.00 -10.51
CA GLU A 198 -20.82 11.15 -11.01
C GLU A 198 -19.45 11.55 -10.42
N GLU A 199 -19.14 12.84 -10.33
CA GLU A 199 -17.89 13.30 -9.71
C GLU A 199 -17.89 13.01 -8.21
N LYS A 200 -19.03 13.19 -7.52
CA LYS A 200 -19.16 12.84 -6.10
C LYS A 200 -18.91 11.35 -5.88
N GLU A 201 -19.56 10.51 -6.67
CA GLU A 201 -19.39 9.06 -6.61
C GLU A 201 -17.94 8.66 -6.88
N ARG A 202 -17.29 9.31 -7.85
CA ARG A 202 -15.86 9.08 -8.14
C ARG A 202 -14.97 9.46 -6.96
N VAL A 203 -15.21 10.61 -6.32
CA VAL A 203 -14.46 11.05 -5.13
C VAL A 203 -14.65 10.07 -3.97
N ILE A 204 -15.89 9.63 -3.73
CA ILE A 204 -16.20 8.62 -2.71
C ILE A 204 -15.39 7.35 -2.98
N LYS A 205 -15.50 6.75 -4.17
CA LYS A 205 -14.75 5.53 -4.53
C LYS A 205 -13.24 5.67 -4.37
N CYS A 206 -12.68 6.80 -4.80
CA CYS A 206 -11.24 7.04 -4.70
C CYS A 206 -10.80 7.14 -3.23
N LEU A 207 -11.57 7.81 -2.38
CA LEU A 207 -11.28 7.94 -0.96
C LEU A 207 -11.46 6.61 -0.22
N GLU A 208 -12.52 5.86 -0.52
CA GLU A 208 -12.75 4.51 0.02
C GLU A 208 -11.58 3.58 -0.31
N ALA A 209 -11.15 3.56 -1.58
CA ALA A 209 -9.99 2.78 -2.01
C ALA A 209 -8.73 3.23 -1.26
N ALA A 210 -8.44 4.53 -1.21
CA ALA A 210 -7.25 5.06 -0.54
C ALA A 210 -7.19 4.76 0.95
N ILE A 211 -8.33 4.81 1.64
CA ILE A 211 -8.44 4.41 3.05
C ILE A 211 -8.15 2.91 3.17
N SER A 212 -8.76 2.09 2.30
CA SER A 212 -8.70 0.64 2.35
C SER A 212 -7.32 0.06 1.98
N ARG A 213 -6.54 0.71 1.11
CA ARG A 213 -5.16 0.32 0.72
C ARG A 213 -4.24 0.06 1.92
N ARG A 214 -4.44 0.76 3.04
CA ARG A 214 -3.64 0.62 4.27
C ARG A 214 -4.40 0.04 5.45
N VAL A 215 -5.67 -0.30 5.31
CA VAL A 215 -6.38 -1.11 6.30
C VAL A 215 -5.91 -2.54 6.08
N SER A 216 -4.72 -2.85 6.60
CA SER A 216 -4.15 -4.19 6.49
C SER A 216 -4.83 -5.08 7.53
N GLU A 217 -5.92 -5.71 7.13
CA GLU A 217 -6.50 -6.83 7.86
C GLU A 217 -5.64 -8.08 7.67
N GLY A 218 -5.62 -8.96 8.67
CA GLY A 218 -4.87 -10.22 8.62
C GLY A 218 -3.72 -10.33 9.62
N LEU A 219 -2.80 -11.24 9.32
CA LEU A 219 -1.68 -11.60 10.19
C LEU A 219 -0.45 -10.76 9.83
N ARG A 220 0.15 -10.11 10.82
CA ARG A 220 1.40 -9.36 10.63
C ARG A 220 2.59 -10.23 11.02
N LEU A 221 3.41 -10.55 10.04
CA LEU A 221 4.66 -11.30 10.19
C LEU A 221 5.82 -10.31 10.15
N GLU A 222 6.64 -10.29 11.20
CA GLU A 222 7.91 -9.57 11.24
C GLU A 222 9.04 -10.60 11.20
N LEU A 223 9.93 -10.45 10.23
CA LEU A 223 11.05 -11.34 9.97
C LEU A 223 12.36 -10.56 10.09
N CYS A 224 13.32 -11.12 10.80
CA CYS A 224 14.66 -10.57 10.94
C CYS A 224 15.71 -11.66 10.65
N ALA A 225 16.64 -11.36 9.75
CA ALA A 225 17.77 -12.22 9.43
C ALA A 225 18.93 -11.41 8.83
N GLU A 226 20.07 -12.05 8.61
CA GLU A 226 21.14 -11.46 7.81
C GLU A 226 20.68 -11.30 6.36
N ASP A 227 20.91 -10.10 5.81
CA ASP A 227 20.53 -9.77 4.45
C ASP A 227 21.45 -10.46 3.45
N ARG A 228 20.84 -11.03 2.41
CA ARG A 228 21.54 -11.73 1.32
C ARG A 228 20.66 -11.76 0.08
N VAL A 229 21.32 -11.85 -1.07
CA VAL A 229 20.65 -12.14 -2.34
C VAL A 229 19.81 -13.41 -2.19
N GLY A 230 18.54 -13.33 -2.59
CA GLY A 230 17.60 -14.45 -2.52
C GLY A 230 16.81 -14.57 -1.22
N LEU A 231 17.12 -13.79 -0.17
CA LEU A 231 16.39 -13.85 1.09
C LEU A 231 14.88 -13.57 0.90
N LEU A 232 14.55 -12.50 0.18
CA LEU A 232 13.16 -12.15 -0.10
C LEU A 232 12.48 -13.26 -0.94
N SER A 233 13.19 -13.89 -1.86
CA SER A 233 12.68 -15.00 -2.68
C SER A 233 12.38 -16.23 -1.83
N GLU A 234 13.25 -16.59 -0.89
CA GLU A 234 13.05 -17.70 0.03
C GLU A 234 11.81 -17.47 0.90
N VAL A 235 11.71 -16.30 1.54
CA VAL A 235 10.59 -15.97 2.42
C VAL A 235 9.26 -15.96 1.66
N THR A 236 9.20 -15.25 0.53
CA THR A 236 7.96 -15.13 -0.26
C THR A 236 7.54 -16.46 -0.89
N ARG A 237 8.50 -17.35 -1.20
CA ARG A 237 8.24 -18.72 -1.62
C ARG A 237 7.59 -19.53 -0.51
N VAL A 238 8.13 -19.49 0.72
CA VAL A 238 7.53 -20.19 1.87
C VAL A 238 6.10 -19.70 2.12
N LEU A 239 5.85 -18.40 2.05
CA LEU A 239 4.49 -17.84 2.18
C LEU A 239 3.55 -18.40 1.11
N ARG A 240 4.01 -18.44 -0.15
CA ARG A 240 3.24 -18.99 -1.28
C ARG A 240 2.96 -20.49 -1.10
N GLU A 241 3.96 -21.28 -0.72
CA GLU A 241 3.83 -22.74 -0.53
C GLU A 241 2.87 -23.08 0.63
N ASN A 242 2.76 -22.20 1.63
CA ASN A 242 1.78 -22.29 2.71
C ASN A 242 0.41 -21.69 2.36
N GLY A 243 0.16 -21.33 1.10
CA GLY A 243 -1.13 -20.83 0.62
C GLY A 243 -1.49 -19.42 1.11
N LEU A 244 -0.49 -18.63 1.50
CA LEU A 244 -0.68 -17.27 2.00
C LEU A 244 -0.59 -16.24 0.88
N SER A 245 -1.48 -15.27 0.93
CA SER A 245 -1.45 -14.08 0.08
C SER A 245 -0.90 -12.89 0.85
N VAL A 246 -0.10 -12.04 0.19
CA VAL A 246 0.53 -10.86 0.80
C VAL A 246 -0.24 -9.63 0.37
N SER A 247 -0.96 -8.99 1.31
CA SER A 247 -1.68 -7.74 1.04
C SER A 247 -0.77 -6.51 1.13
N ARG A 248 0.25 -6.60 1.98
CA ARG A 248 1.27 -5.56 2.13
C ARG A 248 2.61 -6.15 2.53
N ALA A 249 3.68 -5.62 1.97
CA ALA A 249 5.04 -5.93 2.40
C ALA A 249 5.87 -4.64 2.57
N GLY A 250 6.69 -4.61 3.61
CA GLY A 250 7.76 -3.64 3.82
C GLY A 250 9.06 -4.38 4.08
N VAL A 251 10.06 -4.17 3.23
CA VAL A 251 11.38 -4.80 3.30
C VAL A 251 12.39 -3.68 3.51
N LYS A 252 13.30 -3.85 4.46
CA LYS A 252 14.35 -2.87 4.70
C LYS A 252 15.61 -3.53 5.24
N THR A 253 16.74 -3.25 4.60
CA THR A 253 18.06 -3.61 5.10
C THR A 253 18.60 -2.49 5.99
N VAL A 254 19.00 -2.85 7.21
CA VAL A 254 19.65 -1.97 8.19
C VAL A 254 20.98 -2.59 8.60
N GLY A 255 22.09 -1.99 8.15
CA GLY A 255 23.41 -2.58 8.32
C GLY A 255 23.49 -3.89 7.52
N THR A 256 23.72 -5.01 8.21
CA THR A 256 23.75 -6.36 7.63
C THR A 256 22.46 -7.14 7.82
N GLN A 257 21.43 -6.55 8.46
CA GLN A 257 20.19 -7.24 8.79
C GLN A 257 19.05 -6.79 7.89
N ALA A 258 18.30 -7.74 7.35
CA ALA A 258 17.04 -7.51 6.69
C ALA A 258 15.90 -7.56 7.71
N LEU A 259 15.08 -6.50 7.73
CA LEU A 259 13.86 -6.39 8.50
C LEU A 259 12.67 -6.38 7.55
N ASN A 260 11.93 -7.48 7.53
CA ASN A 260 10.81 -7.66 6.61
C ASN A 260 9.50 -7.74 7.39
N VAL A 261 8.50 -6.98 6.96
CA VAL A 261 7.16 -6.96 7.55
C VAL A 261 6.17 -7.34 6.45
N PHE A 262 5.43 -8.42 6.66
CA PHE A 262 4.39 -8.87 5.74
C PHE A 262 3.03 -8.85 6.45
N TYR A 263 2.02 -8.38 5.76
CA TYR A 263 0.62 -8.54 6.13
C TYR A 263 0.04 -9.61 5.23
N VAL A 264 -0.40 -10.70 5.83
CA VAL A 264 -0.82 -11.90 5.10
C VAL A 264 -2.22 -12.34 5.48
N THR A 265 -2.92 -12.85 4.48
CA THR A 265 -4.22 -13.54 4.58
C THR A 265 -4.08 -14.92 3.95
N ASP A 266 -5.12 -15.75 4.05
CA ASP A 266 -5.21 -16.92 3.18
C ASP A 266 -5.40 -16.50 1.70
N ALA A 267 -5.39 -17.48 0.79
CA ALA A 267 -5.58 -17.27 -0.65
C ALA A 267 -6.96 -16.67 -1.03
N TRP A 268 -7.93 -16.71 -0.12
CA TRP A 268 -9.29 -16.19 -0.31
C TRP A 268 -9.54 -14.85 0.41
N GLY A 269 -8.56 -14.34 1.15
CA GLY A 269 -8.66 -13.10 1.92
C GLY A 269 -9.10 -13.26 3.38
N ASN A 270 -9.29 -14.48 3.88
CA ASN A 270 -9.70 -14.72 5.26
C ASN A 270 -8.50 -14.73 6.23
N PRO A 271 -8.77 -14.65 7.55
CA PRO A 271 -7.74 -14.81 8.58
C PRO A 271 -7.01 -16.15 8.49
N VAL A 272 -5.69 -16.10 8.69
CA VAL A 272 -4.82 -17.30 8.63
C VAL A 272 -5.09 -18.24 9.80
N ASP A 273 -5.24 -19.54 9.50
CA ASP A 273 -5.42 -20.59 10.52
C ASP A 273 -4.17 -20.76 11.39
N ILE A 274 -4.40 -21.10 12.67
CA ILE A 274 -3.36 -21.32 13.67
C ILE A 274 -2.38 -22.43 13.23
N LYS A 275 -2.87 -23.48 12.57
CA LYS A 275 -2.01 -24.58 12.07
C LYS A 275 -0.98 -24.09 11.07
N THR A 276 -1.39 -23.21 10.15
CA THR A 276 -0.48 -22.59 9.18
C THR A 276 0.55 -21.69 9.87
N ILE A 277 0.14 -20.96 10.90
CA ILE A 277 1.06 -20.12 11.70
C ILE A 277 2.12 -20.99 12.40
N GLU A 278 1.74 -22.13 12.96
CA GLU A 278 2.66 -23.07 13.59
C GLU A 278 3.61 -23.71 12.56
N GLY A 279 3.11 -24.06 11.38
CA GLY A 279 3.92 -24.51 10.25
C GLY A 279 4.99 -23.50 9.85
N LEU A 280 4.60 -22.24 9.64
CA LEU A 280 5.51 -21.14 9.34
C LEU A 280 6.57 -20.93 10.43
N ARG A 281 6.19 -21.02 11.70
CA ARG A 281 7.14 -20.91 12.82
C ARG A 281 8.16 -22.03 12.83
N LYS A 282 7.77 -23.24 12.44
CA LYS A 282 8.68 -24.37 12.36
C LYS A 282 9.63 -24.26 11.16
N GLU A 283 9.12 -23.82 10.01
CA GLU A 283 9.90 -23.74 8.78
C GLU A 283 10.81 -22.50 8.76
N ILE A 284 10.24 -21.30 8.95
CA ILE A 284 10.99 -20.05 8.90
C ILE A 284 11.78 -19.83 10.19
N GLY A 285 11.23 -20.23 11.34
CA GLY A 285 11.88 -20.03 12.65
C GLY A 285 13.18 -20.81 12.84
N GLN A 286 13.45 -21.83 12.02
CA GLN A 286 14.73 -22.55 12.03
C GLN A 286 15.84 -21.75 11.34
N THR A 287 15.49 -20.93 10.35
CA THR A 287 16.46 -20.18 9.53
C THR A 287 16.53 -18.70 9.93
N MET A 288 15.45 -18.14 10.49
CA MET A 288 15.26 -16.71 10.71
C MET A 288 14.45 -16.41 11.97
N MET A 289 14.60 -15.22 12.54
CA MET A 289 13.74 -14.77 13.64
C MET A 289 12.37 -14.36 13.09
N LEU A 290 11.31 -15.10 13.46
CA LEU A 290 9.92 -14.80 13.08
C LEU A 290 9.09 -14.37 14.29
N ASN A 291 8.59 -13.13 14.25
CA ASN A 291 7.60 -12.62 15.18
C ASN A 291 6.24 -12.54 14.49
N VAL A 292 5.24 -13.16 15.11
CA VAL A 292 3.87 -13.17 14.59
C VAL A 292 3.00 -12.31 15.49
N ARG A 293 2.43 -11.23 14.93
CA ARG A 293 1.44 -10.39 15.59
C ARG A 293 0.12 -10.50 14.85
N LYS A 294 -0.97 -10.75 15.56
CA LYS A 294 -2.30 -10.49 14.98
C LYS A 294 -2.41 -8.98 14.75
N ALA A 295 -2.96 -8.55 13.62
CA ALA A 295 -3.37 -7.15 13.47
C ALA A 295 -4.24 -6.78 14.69
N PRO A 296 -4.11 -5.55 15.24
CA PRO A 296 -4.80 -5.20 16.46
C PRO A 296 -6.31 -5.27 16.28
N ALA A 297 -6.92 -6.38 16.66
CA ALA A 297 -8.30 -6.43 17.09
C ALA A 297 -8.33 -5.82 18.49
N SER A 298 -8.68 -4.53 18.58
CA SER A 298 -9.14 -3.87 19.80
C SER A 298 -8.39 -4.23 21.08
N ALA A 299 -7.41 -3.43 21.47
CA ALA A 299 -7.10 -3.34 22.89
C ALA A 299 -8.37 -2.80 23.57
N LYS A 300 -9.03 -3.61 24.41
CA LYS A 300 -10.06 -3.10 25.33
C LYS A 300 -9.43 -1.95 26.11
N ALA A 301 -10.03 -0.76 25.97
CA ALA A 301 -9.59 0.42 26.69
C ALA A 301 -9.65 0.15 28.21
N PRO A 302 -8.64 0.56 28.99
CA PRO A 302 -8.85 0.75 30.42
C PRO A 302 -9.86 1.88 30.62
N GLU A 303 -10.72 1.73 31.63
CA GLU A 303 -11.80 2.65 31.93
C GLU A 303 -11.35 4.10 32.13
N ALA A 304 -12.27 4.99 31.78
CA ALA A 304 -12.19 6.43 31.68
C ALA A 304 -11.33 7.15 32.73
N ASN A 305 -10.43 8.02 32.24
CA ASN A 305 -10.19 9.30 32.87
C ASN A 305 -9.97 10.40 31.83
N ARG A 306 -11.03 11.23 31.68
CA ARG A 306 -11.10 12.60 31.17
C ARG A 306 -9.84 13.12 30.44
N TRP A 307 -9.70 12.81 29.14
CA TRP A 307 -8.73 13.46 28.26
C TRP A 307 -9.46 14.20 27.13
N SER A 308 -9.11 15.47 26.96
CA SER A 308 -9.73 16.44 26.05
C SER A 308 -9.73 15.96 24.61
N LYS A 309 -10.85 16.15 23.89
CA LYS A 309 -10.93 15.98 22.43
C LYS A 309 -9.83 16.82 21.79
N THR A 310 -8.83 16.19 21.18
CA THR A 310 -7.80 16.88 20.41
C THR A 310 -8.36 17.15 19.03
N SER A 311 -8.95 18.33 18.84
CA SER A 311 -9.29 18.86 17.51
C SER A 311 -8.19 19.82 17.10
N PHE A 312 -7.61 19.62 15.92
CA PHE A 312 -6.68 20.58 15.31
C PHE A 312 -7.22 20.96 13.93
N SER A 313 -7.00 22.21 13.55
CA SER A 313 -7.46 22.79 12.31
C SER A 313 -6.28 23.40 11.57
N PHE A 314 -6.16 23.10 10.28
CA PHE A 314 -5.15 23.68 9.41
C PHE A 314 -5.83 24.71 8.50
N GLY A 315 -5.66 26.00 8.81
CA GLY A 315 -5.93 27.10 7.89
C GLY A 315 -4.62 27.60 7.29
N GLY A 316 -4.48 27.56 5.96
CA GLY A 316 -3.35 28.17 5.23
C GLY A 316 -2.05 27.36 5.11
N LEU A 317 -1.95 26.19 5.72
CA LEU A 317 -0.72 25.36 5.66
C LEU A 317 -0.67 24.43 4.44
N LEU A 318 -1.83 24.04 3.90
CA LEU A 318 -1.94 23.15 2.74
C LEU A 318 -1.81 23.87 1.39
N GLU A 319 -1.99 25.19 1.36
CA GLU A 319 -1.84 26.02 0.16
C GLU A 319 -0.38 26.04 -0.38
N LYS A 320 0.59 25.64 0.46
CA LYS A 320 2.03 25.59 0.13
C LYS A 320 2.57 24.19 -0.22
N LEU A 321 1.75 23.14 -0.19
CA LEU A 321 2.16 21.79 -0.61
C LEU A 321 1.96 21.61 -2.13
N ARG A 322 2.71 22.39 -2.92
CA ARG A 322 3.00 22.04 -4.32
C ARG A 322 4.31 21.24 -4.31
N ILE A 323 4.20 19.92 -4.34
CA ILE A 323 5.30 18.98 -4.63
C ILE A 323 4.88 18.16 -5.84
#